data_AF-F8P615-F1
#
_entry.id   AF-F8P615-F1
#
_cell.length_a   1.000
_cell.length_b   1.000
_cell.length_c   1.000
_cell.angle_alpha   90.00
_cell.angle_beta   90.00
_cell.angle_gamma   90.00
#
_symmetry.space_group_name_H-M   'P 1'
#
loop_
_entity.id
_entity.type
_entity.pdbx_description
1 polymer ?
#
loop_
_entity_poly.entity_id
_entity_poly.type
_entity_poly.pdbx_seq_one_letter_code
_entity_poly.pdbx_strand_id
1 'polypeptide(L)'
;MSNAAASKPTKFGQIVSFDGMPDQANRWILSAKAYFDINDTIYDLDKKKVFEALSHMEEGAALAWKETKLTEYTGLGKYPKWADFKTDFNGTFITANIKGRKEERGKKVEEANHPQQYN
;
A
#
# COMPACT_ATOMS: atom_id res chain seq x y z
N MET A 1 -2.22 12.63 23.68
CA MET A 1 -2.96 11.36 23.75
C MET A 1 -3.22 10.90 22.32
N SER A 2 -2.52 9.88 21.85
CA SER A 2 -2.72 9.36 20.49
C SER A 2 -3.95 8.45 20.48
N ASN A 3 -4.98 8.87 19.74
CA ASN A 3 -6.17 8.06 19.56
C ASN A 3 -5.82 6.98 18.52
N ALA A 4 -5.56 5.75 18.99
CA ALA A 4 -5.41 4.61 18.10
C ALA A 4 -6.78 4.32 17.50
N ALA A 5 -6.99 4.71 16.24
CA ALA A 5 -8.16 4.32 15.49
C ALA A 5 -8.19 2.79 15.42
N ALA A 6 -9.19 2.18 16.07
CA ALA A 6 -9.40 0.75 16.03
C ALA A 6 -9.54 0.31 14.57
N SER A 7 -8.64 -0.58 14.11
CA SER A 7 -8.78 -1.24 12.82
C SER A 7 -10.09 -2.02 12.80
N LYS A 8 -11.04 -1.57 11.99
CA LYS A 8 -12.32 -2.26 11.79
C LYS A 8 -12.05 -3.67 11.26
N PRO A 9 -12.83 -4.69 11.67
CA PRO A 9 -12.69 -6.04 11.13
C PRO A 9 -12.88 -6.01 9.61
N THR A 10 -11.87 -6.48 8.90
CA THR A 10 -11.91 -6.68 7.44
C THR A 10 -13.02 -7.69 7.15
N LYS A 11 -14.17 -7.22 6.62
CA LYS A 11 -15.24 -8.10 6.16
C LYS A 11 -14.67 -9.00 5.05
N PHE A 12 -14.72 -10.31 5.24
CA PHE A 12 -14.38 -11.26 4.19
C PHE A 12 -15.26 -10.98 2.97
N GLY A 13 -14.63 -10.70 1.83
CA GLY A 13 -15.33 -10.42 0.57
C GLY A 13 -15.46 -8.94 0.17
N GLN A 14 -14.81 -8.00 0.87
CA GLN A 14 -14.70 -6.61 0.42
C GLN A 14 -13.24 -6.14 0.42
N ILE A 15 -12.88 -5.35 -0.59
CA ILE A 15 -11.69 -4.50 -0.52
C ILE A 15 -12.04 -3.35 0.44
N VAL A 16 -11.18 -3.11 1.43
CA VAL A 16 -11.31 -1.97 2.34
C VAL A 16 -10.55 -0.77 1.78
N SER A 17 -10.86 0.44 2.26
CA SER A 17 -10.07 1.61 1.87
C SER A 17 -8.61 1.46 2.31
N PHE A 18 -7.70 2.01 1.49
CA PHE A 18 -6.27 2.08 1.80
C PHE A 18 -5.81 3.53 1.75
N ASP A 19 -5.21 4.00 2.85
CA ASP A 19 -4.71 5.36 3.05
C ASP A 19 -3.23 5.52 2.65
N GLY A 20 -2.56 4.42 2.32
CA GLY A 20 -1.13 4.40 2.01
C GLY A 20 -0.24 3.99 3.18
N MET A 21 -0.81 3.64 4.34
CA MET A 21 -0.04 3.30 5.53
C MET A 21 0.65 1.93 5.39
N PRO A 22 1.98 1.87 5.54
CA PRO A 22 2.72 0.63 5.29
C PRO A 22 2.39 -0.57 6.18
N ASP A 23 1.89 -0.34 7.39
CA ASP A 23 1.45 -1.37 8.32
C ASP A 23 0.10 -2.00 7.92
N GLN A 24 -0.64 -1.35 7.01
CA GLN A 24 -1.87 -1.84 6.41
C GLN A 24 -1.66 -2.48 5.03
N ALA A 25 -0.61 -2.07 4.30
CA ALA A 25 -0.39 -2.43 2.90
C ALA A 25 -0.43 -3.95 2.61
N ASN A 26 0.22 -4.75 3.46
CA ASN A 26 0.20 -6.22 3.32
C ASN A 26 -1.20 -6.81 3.49
N ARG A 27 -1.98 -6.32 4.47
CA ARG A 27 -3.35 -6.82 4.70
C ARG A 27 -4.23 -6.43 3.52
N TRP A 28 -4.11 -5.18 3.07
CA TRP A 28 -4.91 -4.66 1.97
C TRP A 28 -4.72 -5.43 0.67
N ILE A 29 -3.47 -5.69 0.25
CA ILE A 29 -3.21 -6.40 -1.01
C ILE A 29 -3.64 -7.88 -0.95
N LEU A 30 -3.61 -8.51 0.22
CA LEU A 30 -4.16 -9.86 0.42
C LEU A 30 -5.68 -9.86 0.30
N SER A 31 -6.36 -8.87 0.89
CA SER A 31 -7.81 -8.69 0.74
C SER A 31 -8.22 -8.48 -0.72
N ALA A 32 -7.49 -7.64 -1.47
CA ALA A 32 -7.74 -7.42 -2.89
C ALA A 32 -7.56 -8.72 -3.71
N LYS A 33 -6.52 -9.51 -3.44
CA LYS A 33 -6.34 -10.82 -4.10
C LYS A 33 -7.51 -11.76 -3.84
N ALA A 34 -7.86 -11.97 -2.58
CA ALA A 34 -8.97 -12.86 -2.22
C ALA A 34 -10.29 -12.39 -2.84
N TYR A 35 -10.54 -11.08 -2.88
CA TYR A 35 -11.70 -10.51 -3.55
C TYR A 35 -11.74 -10.85 -5.05
N PHE A 36 -10.63 -10.68 -5.78
CA PHE A 36 -10.59 -10.99 -7.21
C PHE A 36 -10.60 -12.50 -7.51
N ASP A 37 -10.09 -13.33 -6.61
CA ASP A 37 -10.12 -14.78 -6.78
C ASP A 37 -11.54 -15.33 -6.60
N ILE A 38 -12.34 -14.75 -5.70
CA ILE A 38 -13.75 -15.14 -5.49
C ILE A 38 -14.65 -14.57 -6.59
N ASN A 39 -14.33 -13.39 -7.13
CA ASN A 39 -15.14 -12.68 -8.12
C ASN A 39 -14.52 -12.75 -9.53
N ASP A 40 -13.85 -13.87 -9.85
CA ASP A 40 -13.06 -14.05 -11.07
C ASP A 40 -13.85 -13.87 -12.37
N THR A 41 -15.13 -14.26 -12.38
CA THR A 41 -16.05 -14.07 -13.51
C THR A 41 -16.35 -12.60 -13.81
N ILE A 42 -16.36 -11.73 -12.78
CA ILE A 42 -16.58 -10.29 -12.93
C ILE A 42 -15.26 -9.61 -13.30
N TYR A 43 -14.19 -9.99 -12.61
CA TYR A 43 -12.84 -9.47 -12.74
C TYR A 43 -11.97 -10.42 -13.58
N ASP A 44 -12.47 -10.80 -14.74
CA ASP A 44 -11.81 -11.68 -15.72
C ASP A 44 -10.61 -11.00 -16.43
N LEU A 45 -10.56 -9.66 -16.41
CA LEU A 45 -9.51 -8.86 -17.03
C LEU A 45 -8.63 -8.15 -16.01
N ASP A 46 -7.32 -8.14 -16.27
CA ASP A 46 -6.34 -7.40 -15.45
C ASP A 46 -6.71 -5.92 -15.28
N LYS A 47 -7.18 -5.26 -16.34
CA LYS A 47 -7.62 -3.87 -16.30
C LYS A 47 -8.73 -3.64 -15.27
N LYS A 48 -9.70 -4.56 -15.17
CA LYS A 48 -10.79 -4.47 -14.19
C LYS A 48 -10.26 -4.60 -12.76
N LYS A 49 -9.35 -5.57 -12.52
CA LYS A 49 -8.70 -5.77 -11.22
C LYS A 49 -7.92 -4.53 -10.78
N VAL A 50 -7.09 -3.99 -11.68
CA VAL A 50 -6.25 -2.82 -11.39
C VAL A 50 -7.11 -1.58 -11.13
N PHE A 51 -8.11 -1.32 -11.96
CA PHE A 51 -8.99 -0.17 -11.78
C PHE A 51 -9.78 -0.26 -10.48
N GLU A 52 -10.32 -1.43 -10.16
CA GLU A 52 -11.00 -1.67 -8.88
C GLU A 52 -10.06 -1.47 -7.71
N ALA A 53 -8.87 -2.05 -7.71
CA ALA A 53 -7.91 -1.86 -6.62
C ALA A 53 -7.57 -0.37 -6.39
N LEU A 54 -7.45 0.41 -7.47
CA LEU A 54 -7.23 1.86 -7.39
C LEU A 54 -8.46 2.63 -6.86
N SER A 55 -9.68 2.13 -7.03
CA SER A 55 -10.88 2.85 -6.58
C SER A 55 -10.89 3.01 -5.05
N HIS A 56 -10.41 2.00 -4.31
CA HIS A 56 -10.32 1.96 -2.83
C HIS A 56 -9.17 2.78 -2.23
N MET A 57 -8.42 3.52 -3.04
CA MET A 57 -7.37 4.44 -2.60
C MET A 57 -7.92 5.87 -2.57
N GLU A 58 -8.62 6.21 -1.50
CA GLU A 58 -9.44 7.43 -1.43
C GLU A 58 -8.80 8.57 -0.64
N GLU A 59 -7.73 8.29 0.11
CA GLU A 59 -7.07 9.28 0.95
C GLU A 59 -5.56 9.02 1.11
N GLY A 60 -4.89 9.98 1.75
CA GLY A 60 -3.49 9.87 2.15
C GLY A 60 -2.51 9.67 0.99
N ALA A 61 -1.43 8.92 1.26
CA ALA A 61 -0.39 8.65 0.28
C ALA A 61 -0.89 7.72 -0.85
N ALA A 62 -1.91 6.90 -0.58
CA ALA A 62 -2.52 6.05 -1.58
C ALA A 62 -3.29 6.85 -2.63
N LEU A 63 -4.00 7.92 -2.25
CA LEU A 63 -4.69 8.80 -3.20
C LEU A 63 -3.70 9.44 -4.20
N ALA A 64 -2.61 10.01 -3.69
CA ALA A 64 -1.59 10.62 -4.54
C ALA A 64 -0.95 9.59 -5.50
N TRP A 65 -0.71 8.37 -5.02
CA TRP A 65 -0.21 7.29 -5.87
C TRP A 65 -1.24 6.87 -6.93
N LYS A 66 -2.52 6.74 -6.56
CA LYS A 66 -3.62 6.45 -7.49
C LYS A 66 -3.69 7.47 -8.62
N GLU A 67 -3.66 8.76 -8.31
CA GLU A 67 -3.72 9.84 -9.30
C GLU A 67 -2.55 9.75 -10.28
N THR A 68 -1.35 9.50 -9.76
CA THR A 68 -0.14 9.28 -10.57
C THR A 68 -0.32 8.08 -11.51
N LYS A 69 -0.75 6.93 -10.98
CA LYS A 69 -0.93 5.70 -11.76
C LYS A 69 -2.04 5.81 -12.80
N LEU A 70 -3.17 6.44 -12.47
CA LEU A 70 -4.22 6.68 -13.46
C LEU A 70 -3.73 7.58 -14.60
N THR A 71 -2.94 8.60 -14.29
CA THR A 71 -2.32 9.47 -15.31
C THR A 71 -1.38 8.66 -16.22
N GLU A 72 -0.52 7.80 -15.66
CA GLU A 72 0.37 6.91 -16.43
C GLU A 72 -0.43 5.95 -17.33
N TYR A 73 -1.42 5.25 -16.77
CA TYR A 73 -2.15 4.21 -17.49
C TYR A 73 -3.06 4.77 -18.58
N THR A 74 -3.68 5.93 -18.33
CA THR A 74 -4.54 6.59 -19.31
C THR A 74 -3.72 7.32 -20.38
N GLY A 75 -2.61 7.96 -20.00
CA GLY A 75 -1.68 8.60 -20.94
C GLY A 75 -1.04 7.61 -21.92
N LEU A 76 -0.73 6.39 -21.46
CA LEU A 76 -0.23 5.29 -22.29
C LEU A 76 -1.34 4.48 -22.99
N GLY A 77 -2.61 4.75 -22.68
CA GLY A 77 -3.75 3.97 -23.15
C GLY A 77 -3.74 2.50 -22.72
N LYS A 78 -2.94 2.12 -21.72
CA LYS A 78 -2.70 0.72 -21.34
C LYS A 78 -2.58 0.56 -19.83
N TYR A 79 -3.46 -0.29 -19.30
CA TYR A 79 -3.37 -0.76 -17.93
C TYR A 79 -2.34 -1.89 -17.81
N PRO A 80 -1.61 -1.98 -16.69
CA PRO A 80 -0.68 -3.07 -16.45
C PRO A 80 -1.43 -4.38 -16.19
N LYS A 81 -0.70 -5.50 -16.21
CA LYS A 81 -1.21 -6.76 -15.68
C LYS A 81 -1.39 -6.65 -14.16
N TRP A 82 -2.29 -7.44 -13.59
CA TRP A 82 -2.47 -7.48 -12.13
C TRP A 82 -1.17 -7.87 -11.41
N ALA A 83 -0.36 -8.73 -12.02
CA ALA A 83 0.96 -9.09 -11.51
C ALA A 83 1.91 -7.89 -11.37
N ASP A 84 1.97 -7.05 -12.40
CA ASP A 84 2.86 -5.89 -12.45
C ASP A 84 2.40 -4.80 -11.47
N PHE A 85 1.08 -4.58 -11.38
CA PHE A 85 0.50 -3.67 -10.39
C PHE A 85 0.87 -4.06 -8.95
N LYS A 86 0.77 -5.35 -8.59
CA LYS A 86 1.16 -5.84 -7.26
C LYS A 86 2.64 -5.61 -6.97
N THR A 87 3.49 -5.82 -7.97
CA THR A 87 4.94 -5.59 -7.84
C THR A 87 5.23 -4.13 -7.52
N ASP A 88 4.61 -3.21 -8.27
CA ASP A 88 4.78 -1.77 -8.07
C ASP A 88 4.23 -1.34 -6.70
N PHE A 89 3.03 -1.78 -6.35
CA PHE A 89 2.42 -1.56 -5.03
C PHE A 89 3.35 -2.02 -3.88
N ASN A 90 3.89 -3.23 -3.98
CA ASN A 90 4.80 -3.78 -2.96
C ASN A 90 6.11 -2.99 -2.87
N GLY A 91 6.61 -2.50 -4.00
CA GLY A 91 7.78 -1.62 -4.06
C GLY A 91 7.51 -0.30 -3.31
N THR A 92 6.38 0.34 -3.61
CA THR A 92 6.00 1.64 -3.05
C THR A 92 5.66 1.55 -1.56
N PHE A 93 4.74 0.67 -1.15
CA PHE A 93 4.14 0.73 0.19
C PHE A 93 4.71 -0.27 1.19
N ILE A 94 5.31 -1.38 0.75
CA ILE A 94 5.84 -2.43 1.66
C ILE A 94 7.34 -2.29 1.83
N THR A 95 8.09 -2.17 0.73
CA THR A 95 9.56 -2.17 0.76
C THR A 95 10.12 -0.85 1.33
N ALA A 96 9.49 0.29 1.01
CA ALA A 96 9.86 1.59 1.56
C ALA A 96 9.85 1.62 3.10
N ASN A 97 8.91 0.90 3.72
CA ASN A 97 8.78 0.82 5.18
C ASN A 97 9.86 -0.07 5.84
N ILE A 98 10.28 -1.14 5.17
CA ILE A 98 11.41 -1.95 5.68
C ILE A 98 12.70 -1.11 5.69
N LYS A 99 12.91 -0.30 4.65
CA LYS A 99 14.06 0.62 4.56
C LYS A 99 14.00 1.70 5.64
N GLY A 100 12.87 2.42 5.75
CA GLY A 100 12.69 3.47 6.77
C GLY A 100 12.87 2.95 8.20
N ARG A 101 12.30 1.78 8.55
CA ARG A 101 12.49 1.18 9.88
C ARG A 101 13.93 0.75 10.16
N LYS A 102 14.68 0.31 9.15
CA LYS A 102 16.11 -0.02 9.30
C LYS A 102 16.94 1.24 9.52
N GLU A 103 16.66 2.31 8.79
CA GLU A 103 17.35 3.59 8.94
C GLU A 103 17.07 4.24 10.30
N GLU A 104 15.82 4.23 10.76
CA GLU A 104 15.44 4.76 12.08
C GLU A 104 16.04 3.96 13.23
N ARG A 105 16.12 2.62 13.11
CA ARG A 105 16.84 1.77 14.07
C ARG A 105 18.35 2.02 14.03
N GLY A 106 18.94 2.23 12.84
CA GLY A 106 20.35 2.57 12.70
C GLY A 106 20.72 3.88 13.41
N LYS A 107 19.92 4.94 13.18
CA LYS A 107 20.10 6.24 13.84
C LYS A 107 19.97 6.16 15.37
N LYS A 108 18.96 5.44 15.89
CA LYS A 108 18.80 5.26 17.34
C LYS A 108 19.96 4.51 17.99
N VAL A 109 20.58 3.55 17.30
CA VAL A 109 21.74 2.81 17.82
C VAL A 109 23.00 3.68 17.80
N GLU A 110 23.17 4.53 16.79
CA GLU A 110 24.29 5.49 16.70
C GLU A 110 24.20 6.60 17.76
N GLU A 111 23.00 7.13 17.98
CA GLU A 111 22.72 8.15 19.00
C GLU A 111 22.84 7.59 20.42
N ALA A 112 22.45 6.33 20.65
CA ALA A 112 22.65 5.64 21.93
C ALA A 112 24.13 5.31 22.23
N ASN A 113 25.00 5.28 21.21
CA ASN A 113 26.43 4.99 21.36
C ASN A 113 27.32 6.24 21.40
N HIS A 114 26.76 7.45 21.27
CA HIS A 114 27.43 8.71 21.57
C HIS A 114 26.97 9.22 22.94
N PRO A 115 27.58 8.79 24.07
CA PRO A 115 27.35 9.47 25.33
C PRO A 115 27.74 10.93 25.14
N GLN A 116 26.78 11.83 25.42
CA GLN A 116 26.98 13.26 25.52
C GLN A 116 28.26 13.50 26.33
N GLN A 117 29.32 13.96 25.66
CA GLN A 117 30.48 14.52 26.31
C GLN A 117 30.00 15.82 26.96
N TYR A 118 29.48 15.71 28.18
CA TYR A 118 29.19 16.87 29.02
C TYR A 118 30.54 17.50 29.39
N ASN A 119 30.81 18.68 28.82
CA ASN A 119 31.76 19.65 29.37
C ASN A 119 31.07 20.49 30.44
#